data_AF-A0A1F8MD67-F1
#
_entry.id   AF-A0A1F8MD67-F1
#
_cell.length_a   1.000
_cell.length_b   1.000
_cell.length_c   1.000
_cell.angle_alpha   90.00
_cell.angle_beta   90.00
_cell.angle_gamma   90.00
#
_symmetry.space_group_name_H-M   'P 1'
#
loop_
_entity.id
_entity.type
_entity.pdbx_description
1 polymer ?
#
loop_
_entity_poly.entity_id
_entity_poly.type
_entity_poly.pdbx_seq_one_letter_code
_entity_poly.pdbx_strand_id
1 'polypeptide(L)' 'MTRDKKSLEAIRRNPKNVALRDFEALIERYGCIEEGAKHPKAIVGTHTMPYKRENPVKSCYVRELLEIIEEEGA' A
#
# COMPACT_ATOMS: atom_id res chain seq x y z
N MET A 1 -13.38 0.31 -15.06
CA MET A 1 -12.69 1.39 -14.34
C MET A 1 -13.62 2.03 -13.30
N THR A 2 -13.95 1.34 -12.20
CA THR A 2 -14.82 1.91 -11.14
C THR A 2 -14.80 1.15 -9.81
N ARG A 3 -14.28 -0.08 -9.74
CA ARG A 3 -14.17 -0.81 -8.46
C ARG A 3 -12.93 -0.39 -7.65
N ASP A 4 -11.96 0.22 -8.32
CA ASP A 4 -10.61 0.47 -7.84
C ASP A 4 -10.52 1.69 -6.91
N LYS A 5 -11.32 2.72 -7.19
CA LYS A 5 -11.45 3.90 -6.32
C LYS A 5 -12.10 3.57 -4.97
N LYS A 6 -13.02 2.60 -4.94
CA LYS A 6 -13.83 2.31 -3.75
C LYS A 6 -13.00 1.69 -2.62
N SER A 7 -12.04 0.82 -2.95
CA SER A 7 -11.14 0.22 -1.95
C SER A 7 -10.14 1.24 -1.40
N LEU A 8 -9.64 2.12 -2.28
CA LEU A 8 -8.70 3.18 -1.93
C LEU A 8 -9.34 4.24 -1.02
N GLU A 9 -10.54 4.69 -1.35
CA GLU A 9 -11.30 5.62 -0.52
C GLU A 9 -11.70 5.01 0.83
N ALA A 10 -11.99 3.71 0.88
CA ALA A 10 -12.29 3.00 2.13
C ALA A 10 -11.06 2.94 3.05
N ILE A 11 -9.88 2.64 2.48
CA ILE A 11 -8.60 2.62 3.21
C ILE A 11 -8.18 4.02 3.64
N ARG A 12 -8.40 5.03 2.78
CA ARG A 12 -8.18 6.44 3.11
C ARG A 12 -9.08 6.91 4.25
N ARG A 13 -10.33 6.43 4.32
CA ARG A 13 -11.25 6.70 5.44
C ARG A 13 -10.85 5.96 6.72
N ASN A 14 -10.23 4.78 6.63
CA ASN A 14 -9.83 4.00 7.80
C ASN A 14 -8.43 3.34 7.67
N PRO A 15 -7.34 4.13 7.72
CA PRO A 15 -5.99 3.60 7.54
C PRO A 15 -5.49 2.81 8.76
N LYS A 16 -6.27 2.70 9.84
CA LYS A 16 -5.92 1.97 11.08
C LYS A 16 -6.28 0.49 11.04
N ASN A 17 -7.13 0.06 10.12
CA ASN A 17 -7.64 -1.30 10.08
C ASN A 17 -7.53 -1.88 8.67
N VAL A 18 -6.33 -1.74 8.09
CA VAL A 18 -6.03 -2.32 6.78
C VAL A 18 -5.43 -3.70 7.01
N ALA A 19 -6.08 -4.71 6.44
CA ALA A 19 -5.55 -6.05 6.43
C ALA A 19 -4.27 -6.09 5.59
N LEU A 20 -3.26 -6.83 6.05
CA LEU A 20 -2.00 -7.00 5.31
C LEU A 20 -2.23 -7.45 3.87
N ARG A 21 -3.17 -8.37 3.66
CA ARG A 21 -3.55 -8.86 2.33
C ARG A 21 -4.10 -7.76 1.41
N ASP A 22 -4.89 -6.84 1.95
CA ASP A 22 -5.48 -5.74 1.17
C ASP A 22 -4.41 -4.71 0.81
N PHE A 23 -3.49 -4.45 1.75
CA PHE A 23 -2.33 -3.59 1.55
C PHE A 23 -1.36 -4.16 0.50
N GLU A 24 -1.01 -5.44 0.59
CA GLU A 24 -0.16 -6.11 -0.39
C GLU A 24 -0.84 -6.15 -1.77
N ALA A 25 -2.14 -6.43 -1.84
CA ALA A 25 -2.91 -6.39 -3.09
C ALA A 25 -2.96 -4.98 -3.71
N LEU A 26 -2.94 -3.91 -2.90
CA LEU A 26 -2.79 -2.53 -3.39
C LEU A 26 -1.40 -2.31 -3.98
N ILE A 27 -0.35 -2.73 -3.28
CA ILE A 27 1.03 -2.58 -3.76
C ILE A 27 1.22 -3.33 -5.08
N GLU A 28 0.77 -4.59 -5.18
CA GLU A 28 0.84 -5.37 -6.42
C GLU A 28 -0.01 -4.78 -7.56
N ARG A 29 -1.01 -3.95 -7.23
CA ARG A 29 -1.82 -3.24 -8.23
C ARG A 29 -1.13 -2.04 -8.82
N TYR A 30 -0.43 -1.27 -7.99
CA TYR A 30 0.23 -0.03 -8.39
C TYR A 30 1.73 -0.21 -8.69
N GLY A 31 2.29 -1.36 -8.34
CA GLY A 31 3.69 -1.71 -8.57
C GLY A 31 3.96 -3.18 -8.24
N CYS A 32 5.00 -3.46 -7.45
CA CYS A 32 5.41 -4.80 -7.09
C CYS A 32 5.95 -4.89 -5.66
N ILE A 33 5.93 -6.11 -5.09
CA ILE A 33 6.52 -6.39 -3.78
C ILE A 33 7.81 -7.18 -4.02
N GLU A 34 8.92 -6.62 -3.55
CA GLU A 34 10.20 -7.32 -3.52
C GLU A 34 10.42 -7.93 -2.13
N GLU A 35 10.55 -9.26 -2.08
CA GLU A 35 10.79 -9.96 -0.84
C GLU A 35 12.28 -9.87 -0.46
N GLY A 36 12.63 -8.84 0.31
CA GLY A 36 14.00 -8.65 0.81
C GLY A 36 14.36 -9.66 1.90
N ALA A 37 15.66 -9.89 2.10
CA ALA A 37 16.20 -10.88 3.05
C ALA A 37 15.79 -10.70 4.53
N LYS A 38 15.18 -9.57 4.91
CA LYS A 38 14.77 -9.27 6.30
C LYS A 38 13.37 -8.64 6.39
N HIS A 39 13.03 -7.75 5.48
CA HIS A 39 11.70 -7.14 5.37
C HIS A 39 11.31 -7.04 3.90
N PRO A 40 10.03 -7.28 3.57
CA PRO A 40 9.53 -7.02 2.22
C PRO A 40 9.54 -5.52 1.93
N LYS A 41 9.74 -5.20 0.66
CA LYS A 41 9.74 -3.85 0.13
C LYS A 41 8.62 -3.71 -0.88
N ALA A 42 7.78 -2.71 -0.67
CA ALA A 42 6.82 -2.28 -1.67
C ALA A 42 7.52 -1.34 -2.64
N ILE A 43 7.42 -1.60 -3.92
CA ILE A 43 7.93 -0.77 -5.00
C ILE A 43 6.70 -0.29 -5.76
N VAL A 44 6.42 1.01 -5.70
CA VAL A 44 5.25 1.60 -6.38
C VAL A 44 5.76 2.74 -7.24
N GLY A 45 5.72 2.52 -8.56
CA GLY A 45 6.30 3.46 -9.52
C GLY A 45 7.80 3.68 -9.26
N THR A 46 8.18 4.94 -9.04
CA THR A 46 9.56 5.34 -8.72
C THR A 46 9.91 5.23 -7.23
N HIS A 47 8.92 4.98 -6.37
CA HIS A 47 9.09 4.94 -4.93
C HIS A 47 9.28 3.52 -4.40
N THR A 48 10.14 3.38 -3.40
CA THR A 48 10.37 2.12 -2.70
C THR A 48 10.19 2.35 -1.21
N MET A 49 9.28 1.61 -0.58
CA MET A 49 9.07 1.67 0.86
C MET A 49 9.21 0.28 1.49
N PRO A 50 10.11 0.08 2.47
CA PRO A 50 10.11 -1.13 3.27
C PRO A 50 8.93 -1.11 4.24
N TYR A 51 8.21 -2.23 4.36
CA TYR A 51 7.12 -2.36 5.32
C TYR A 51 7.27 -3.62 6.17
N LYS A 52 6.68 -3.59 7.36
CA LYS A 52 6.61 -4.76 8.22
C LYS A 52 5.31 -5.51 7.95
N ARG A 53 5.39 -6.83 7.73
CA ARG A 53 4.22 -7.72 7.67
C ARG A 53 3.58 -7.84 9.06
N GLU A 54 2.73 -6.88 9.38
CA GLU A 54 1.89 -6.87 10.59
C GLU A 54 0.43 -6.78 10.16
N ASN A 55 -0.45 -7.49 10.87
CA ASN A 55 -1.89 -7.46 10.64
C ASN A 55 -2.62 -7.03 11.92
N PRO A 56 -3.32 -5.89 11.94
CA PRO A 56 -3.48 -4.91 10.85
C PRO A 56 -2.19 -4.12 10.56
N VAL A 57 -2.03 -3.67 9.32
CA VAL A 57 -0.88 -2.85 8.91
C VAL A 57 -0.91 -1.52 9.65
N LYS A 58 0.25 -1.03 10.07
CA LYS A 58 0.33 0.28 10.71
C LYS A 58 -0.09 1.37 9.74
N SER A 59 -0.88 2.31 10.23
CA SER A 59 -1.40 3.44 9.44
C SER A 59 -0.32 4.31 8.82
N CYS A 60 0.88 4.32 9.39
CA CYS A 60 2.03 5.04 8.83
C CYS A 60 2.36 4.53 7.42
N TYR A 61 2.49 3.21 7.25
CA TYR A 61 2.78 2.60 5.94
C TYR A 61 1.61 2.75 4.96
N VAL A 62 0.38 2.67 5.46
CA VAL A 62 -0.82 2.85 4.64
C VAL A 62 -0.88 4.27 4.09
N ARG A 63 -0.61 5.28 4.91
CA ARG A 63 -0.61 6.68 4.47
C ARG A 63 0.49 6.95 3.46
N GLU A 64 1.70 6.49 3.75
CA GLU A 64 2.83 6.63 2.84
C GLU A 64 2.54 6.00 1.47
N LEU A 65 1.94 4.80 1.44
CA LEU A 65 1.47 4.17 0.20
C LEU A 65 0.45 5.02 -0.55
N LEU A 66 -0.54 5.57 0.16
CA LEU A 66 -1.57 6.41 -0.45
C LEU A 66 -0.97 7.70 -1.04
N GLU A 67 -0.02 8.32 -0.34
CA GLU A 67 0.68 9.52 -0.81
C GLU A 67 1.47 9.22 -2.09
N ILE A 68 2.20 8.10 -2.14
CA ILE A 68 2.92 7.65 -3.34
C ILE A 68 1.97 7.40 -4.51
N ILE A 69 0.84 6.73 -4.27
CA ILE A 69 -0.17 6.46 -5.32
C ILE A 69 -0.81 7.76 -5.82
N GLU A 70 -1.10 8.72 -4.94
CA GLU A 70 -1.62 10.04 -5.34
C GLU A 70 -0.58 10.85 -6.14
N GLU A 71 0.73 10.70 -5.85
CA GLU A 71 1.81 11.37 -6.57
C GLU A 71 2.08 10.75 -7.96
N GLU A 72 2.12 9.42 -8.08
CA GLU A 72 2.33 8.73 -9.36
C GLU A 72 1.08 8.70 -10.26
N GLY A 73 -0.11 8.90 -9.69
CA GLY A 73 -1.39 8.92 -10.39
C GLY A 73 -1.86 10.30 -10.88
N ALA A 74 -1.04 11.35 -10.73
CA ALA A 74 -1.35 12.74 -11.07
C ALA A 74 -0.94 13.13 -12.51
#